data_AF-A0A090QVN7-F1
#
_entry.id   AF-A0A090QVN7-F1
#
_cell.length_a   1.000
_cell.length_b   1.000
_cell.length_c   1.000
_cell.angle_alpha   90.00
_cell.angle_beta   90.00
_cell.angle_gamma   90.00
#
_symmetry.space_group_name_H-M   'P 1'
#
loop_
_entity.id
_entity.type
_entity.pdbx_description
1 polymer ?
#
loop_
_entity_poly.entity_id
_entity_poly.type
_entity_poly.pdbx_seq_one_letter_code
_entity_poly.pdbx_strand_id
1 'polypeptide(L)'
;MGAAAFLMVEYVGISYVEVIKAALLPALISYIALIYIVHLEACKAGMQGLERHYKPTLAQSLLSFASTIVGLLVLSAVIYYGVGWTKDVFGAAATPMIAAVIFIAYVILVKISANYQDHTLEDPNADITSVPDPGPTIKSGLYFLLPIVVLVWCLTVERFSPGLSAFWATVFMIFILLTQRPLMAFFNQEMSLGQATKVGVIDLLESLVSGARNMIGIGVATAAAGIVVGVVTLTGIGLVMTEFVEFISGGNILLMLLFTALISLILGMGLPTTANYIVVSTLMAPVIVTLGANMALSFL
;
A
#
# COMPACT_ATOMS: atom_id res chain seq x y z
N MET A 1 -5.60 0.85 1.83
CA MET A 1 -6.11 0.34 0.53
C MET A 1 -5.68 -1.10 0.22
N GLY A 2 -4.48 -1.57 0.64
CA GLY A 2 -4.02 -2.94 0.35
C GLY A 2 -4.89 -4.08 0.89
N ALA A 3 -5.59 -3.90 2.01
CA ALA A 3 -6.45 -4.93 2.61
C ALA A 3 -7.57 -5.41 1.67
N ALA A 4 -8.13 -4.53 0.83
CA ALA A 4 -9.16 -4.90 -0.14
C ALA A 4 -8.61 -5.79 -1.26
N ALA A 5 -7.37 -5.54 -1.71
CA ALA A 5 -6.71 -6.41 -2.68
C ALA A 5 -6.44 -7.81 -2.11
N PHE A 6 -6.23 -7.92 -0.79
CA PHE A 6 -6.04 -9.21 -0.12
C PHE A 6 -7.34 -10.02 -0.06
N LEU A 7 -8.45 -9.36 0.28
CA LEU A 7 -9.78 -9.97 0.23
C LEU A 7 -10.17 -10.36 -1.19
N MET A 8 -9.81 -9.56 -2.19
CA MET A 8 -10.09 -9.87 -3.60
C MET A 8 -9.33 -11.12 -4.08
N VAL A 9 -8.05 -11.26 -3.71
CA VAL A 9 -7.26 -12.49 -3.99
C VAL A 9 -7.91 -13.70 -3.34
N GLU A 10 -8.38 -13.57 -2.10
CA GLU A 10 -9.01 -14.65 -1.36
C GLU A 10 -10.38 -15.05 -1.94
N TYR A 11 -11.20 -14.07 -2.35
CA TYR A 11 -12.53 -14.34 -2.92
C TYR A 11 -12.51 -14.80 -4.37
N VAL A 12 -11.62 -14.25 -5.20
CA VAL A 12 -11.53 -14.60 -6.62
C VAL A 12 -10.63 -15.82 -6.83
N GLY A 13 -9.75 -16.14 -5.88
CA GLY A 13 -8.87 -17.30 -5.96
C GLY A 13 -7.73 -17.18 -7.00
N ILE A 14 -7.52 -15.98 -7.55
CA ILE A 14 -6.43 -15.67 -8.49
C ILE A 14 -5.21 -15.12 -7.75
N SER A 15 -4.04 -15.22 -8.36
CA SER A 15 -2.80 -14.76 -7.72
C SER A 15 -2.78 -13.23 -7.52
N TYR A 16 -2.10 -12.76 -6.48
CA TYR A 16 -1.94 -11.31 -6.22
C TYR A 16 -1.31 -10.56 -7.41
N VAL A 17 -0.43 -11.23 -8.16
CA VAL A 17 0.22 -10.66 -9.35
C VAL A 17 -0.80 -10.43 -10.47
N GLU A 18 -1.77 -11.32 -10.66
CA GLU A 18 -2.85 -11.15 -11.64
C GLU A 18 -3.77 -9.99 -11.26
N VAL A 19 -4.12 -9.90 -9.97
CA VAL A 19 -4.89 -8.76 -9.44
C VAL A 19 -4.17 -7.43 -9.70
N ILE A 20 -2.85 -7.36 -9.46
CA ILE A 20 -2.06 -6.15 -9.75
C ILE A 20 -2.10 -5.81 -11.25
N LYS A 21 -1.90 -6.80 -12.12
CA LYS A 21 -1.91 -6.58 -13.58
C LYS A 21 -3.26 -6.04 -14.05
N ALA A 22 -4.35 -6.60 -13.57
CA ALA A 22 -5.70 -6.14 -13.90
C ALA A 22 -6.01 -4.74 -13.32
N ALA A 23 -5.48 -4.43 -12.13
CA ALA A 23 -5.73 -3.17 -11.45
C ALA A 23 -4.92 -1.98 -11.99
N LEU A 24 -3.93 -2.20 -12.86
CA LEU A 24 -3.01 -1.16 -13.31
C LEU A 24 -3.71 -0.04 -14.07
N LEU A 25 -4.57 -0.38 -15.03
CA LEU A 25 -5.31 0.62 -15.81
C LEU A 25 -6.31 1.41 -14.94
N PRO A 26 -7.19 0.77 -14.11
CA PRO A 26 -8.05 1.49 -13.18
C PRO A 26 -7.29 2.39 -12.20
N ALA A 27 -6.14 1.93 -11.69
CA ALA A 27 -5.32 2.71 -10.78
C ALA A 27 -4.80 3.99 -11.45
N LEU A 28 -4.26 3.89 -12.67
CA LEU A 28 -3.78 5.06 -13.41
C LEU A 28 -4.89 6.08 -13.64
N ILE A 29 -6.07 5.64 -14.08
CA ILE A 29 -7.23 6.51 -14.29
C ILE A 29 -7.64 7.20 -12.99
N SER A 30 -7.71 6.44 -11.88
CA SER A 30 -8.06 6.98 -10.57
C SER A 30 -7.07 8.03 -10.07
N TYR A 31 -5.76 7.78 -10.22
CA TYR A 31 -4.74 8.75 -9.83
C TYR A 31 -4.79 10.03 -10.67
N ILE A 32 -4.98 9.92 -12.00
CA ILE A 32 -5.15 11.09 -12.87
C ILE A 32 -6.37 11.91 -12.45
N ALA A 33 -7.51 11.24 -12.21
CA ALA A 33 -8.74 11.90 -11.76
C ALA A 33 -8.56 12.59 -10.40
N LEU A 34 -7.92 11.92 -9.44
CA LEU A 34 -7.63 12.50 -8.12
C LEU A 34 -6.73 13.73 -8.20
N ILE A 35 -5.65 13.66 -8.99
CA ILE A 35 -4.76 14.81 -9.20
C ILE A 35 -5.55 16.00 -9.75
N TYR A 36 -6.43 15.75 -10.73
CA TYR A 36 -7.24 16.80 -11.33
C TYR A 36 -8.25 17.40 -10.34
N ILE A 37 -8.98 16.56 -9.59
CA ILE A 37 -9.95 17.02 -8.59
C ILE A 37 -9.27 17.83 -7.49
N VAL A 38 -8.15 17.35 -6.95
CA VAL A 38 -7.39 18.07 -5.91
C VAL A 38 -6.86 19.40 -6.46
N HIS A 39 -6.40 19.44 -7.71
CA HIS A 39 -5.97 20.68 -8.34
C HIS A 39 -7.12 21.69 -8.45
N LEU A 40 -8.29 21.26 -8.93
CA LEU A 40 -9.47 22.11 -9.02
C LEU A 40 -9.94 22.62 -7.65
N GLU A 41 -9.96 21.76 -6.63
CA GLU A 41 -10.39 22.16 -5.28
C GLU A 41 -9.36 23.12 -4.65
N ALA A 42 -8.06 22.93 -4.91
CA ALA A 42 -7.02 23.84 -4.48
C ALA A 42 -7.13 25.23 -5.12
N CYS A 43 -7.40 25.27 -6.43
CA CYS A 43 -7.67 26.52 -7.14
C CYS A 43 -8.93 27.21 -6.62
N LYS A 44 -10.00 26.45 -6.36
CA LYS A 44 -11.27 26.96 -5.82
C LYS A 44 -11.12 27.51 -4.39
N ALA A 45 -10.29 26.87 -3.56
CA ALA A 45 -9.99 27.31 -2.22
C ALA A 45 -8.95 28.46 -2.16
N GLY A 46 -8.42 28.91 -3.30
CA GLY A 46 -7.42 29.97 -3.36
C GLY A 46 -6.12 29.63 -2.63
N MET A 47 -5.83 28.33 -2.44
CA MET A 47 -4.66 27.89 -1.68
C MET A 47 -3.38 28.24 -2.43
N GLN A 48 -2.52 29.04 -1.79
CA GLN A 48 -1.18 29.34 -2.28
C GLN A 48 -0.18 28.40 -1.62
N GLY A 49 0.71 27.81 -2.42
CA GLY A 49 1.80 26.99 -1.89
C GLY A 49 2.82 27.85 -1.16
N LEU A 50 3.49 27.27 -0.15
CA LEU A 50 4.62 27.88 0.54
C LEU A 50 5.72 28.29 -0.46
N GLU A 51 6.44 29.38 -0.16
CA GLU A 51 7.55 29.83 -0.98
C GLU A 51 8.63 28.76 -1.05
N ARG A 52 8.77 28.14 -2.23
CA ARG A 52 9.83 27.13 -2.45
C ARG A 52 11.15 27.86 -2.69
N HIS A 53 12.18 27.54 -1.90
CA HIS A 53 13.57 27.97 -2.17
C HIS A 53 14.05 27.54 -3.57
N TYR A 54 13.54 26.41 -4.05
CA TYR A 54 13.79 25.88 -5.40
C TYR A 54 12.50 25.84 -6.20
N LYS A 55 12.47 26.47 -7.38
CA LYS A 55 11.37 26.36 -8.34
C LYS A 55 11.72 25.26 -9.35
N PRO A 56 11.40 23.98 -9.09
CA PRO A 56 11.60 22.96 -10.10
C PRO A 56 10.74 23.32 -11.31
N THR A 57 11.32 23.17 -12.50
CA THR A 57 10.54 23.20 -13.74
C THR A 57 9.50 22.07 -13.70
N LEU A 58 8.39 22.23 -14.45
CA LEU A 58 7.36 21.18 -14.56
C LEU A 58 7.99 19.84 -14.98
N ALA A 59 8.98 19.88 -15.89
CA ALA A 59 9.78 18.74 -16.28
C ALA A 59 10.56 18.10 -15.12
N GLN A 60 11.23 18.90 -14.28
CA GLN A 60 11.96 18.39 -13.10
C GLN A 60 11.03 17.81 -12.03
N SER A 61 9.86 18.42 -11.82
CA SER A 61 8.88 17.90 -10.86
C SER A 61 8.23 16.61 -11.35
N LEU A 62 7.96 16.51 -12.65
CA LEU A 62 7.48 15.28 -13.26
C LEU A 62 8.57 14.20 -13.20
N LEU A 63 9.82 14.56 -13.47
CA LEU A 63 10.98 13.67 -13.41
C LEU A 63 11.22 13.15 -11.98
N SER A 64 11.11 14.00 -10.95
CA SER A 64 11.29 13.56 -9.56
C SER A 64 10.19 12.60 -9.11
N PHE A 65 8.93 12.89 -9.45
CA PHE A 65 7.82 11.98 -9.20
C PHE A 65 7.97 10.66 -9.95
N ALA A 66 8.26 10.72 -11.25
CA ALA A 66 8.51 9.55 -12.08
C ALA A 66 9.71 8.74 -11.57
N SER A 67 10.78 9.39 -11.11
CA SER A 67 11.96 8.73 -10.55
C SER A 67 11.64 7.92 -9.29
N THR A 68 10.66 8.36 -8.49
CA THR A 68 10.25 7.65 -7.28
C THR A 68 9.46 6.39 -7.63
N ILE A 69 8.53 6.50 -8.58
CA ILE A 69 7.76 5.36 -9.10
C ILE A 69 8.69 4.36 -9.78
N VAL A 70 9.56 4.83 -10.68
CA VAL A 70 10.55 4.01 -11.37
C VAL A 70 11.50 3.37 -10.37
N GLY A 71 11.93 4.09 -9.34
CA GLY A 71 12.77 3.54 -8.26
C GLY A 71 12.10 2.37 -7.55
N LEU A 72 10.80 2.48 -7.21
CA LEU A 72 10.03 1.40 -6.59
C LEU A 72 9.84 0.20 -7.54
N LEU A 73 9.59 0.46 -8.83
CA LEU A 73 9.47 -0.59 -9.84
C LEU A 73 10.80 -1.33 -10.08
N VAL A 74 11.90 -0.59 -10.19
CA VAL A 74 13.25 -1.14 -10.33
C VAL A 74 13.62 -1.94 -9.10
N LEU A 75 13.35 -1.44 -7.90
CA LEU A 75 13.55 -2.19 -6.66
C LEU A 75 12.77 -3.51 -6.69
N SER A 76 11.50 -3.46 -7.07
CA SER A 76 10.65 -4.65 -7.17
C SER A 76 11.18 -5.63 -8.20
N ALA A 77 11.67 -5.15 -9.35
CA ALA A 77 12.28 -5.97 -10.39
C ALA A 77 13.62 -6.57 -9.92
N VAL A 78 14.46 -5.81 -9.22
CA VAL A 78 15.73 -6.28 -8.64
C VAL A 78 15.47 -7.37 -7.61
N ILE A 79 14.44 -7.24 -6.78
CA ILE A 79 14.06 -8.30 -5.84
C ILE A 79 13.59 -9.53 -6.61
N TYR A 80 12.69 -9.35 -7.58
CA TYR A 80 12.13 -10.47 -8.34
C TYR A 80 13.19 -11.25 -9.12
N TYR A 81 14.00 -10.56 -9.93
CA TYR A 81 15.04 -11.18 -10.75
C TYR A 81 16.32 -11.48 -10.00
N GLY A 82 16.67 -10.71 -8.96
CA GLY A 82 17.91 -10.86 -8.22
C GLY A 82 17.81 -11.84 -7.04
N VAL A 83 16.62 -12.03 -6.48
CA VAL A 83 16.37 -12.98 -5.39
C VAL A 83 15.65 -14.24 -5.89
N GLY A 84 14.88 -14.15 -6.97
CA GLY A 84 14.10 -15.28 -7.49
C GLY A 84 14.92 -16.55 -7.78
N TRP A 85 16.07 -16.41 -8.44
CA TRP A 85 16.96 -17.54 -8.79
C TRP A 85 17.68 -18.15 -7.58
N THR A 86 17.77 -17.42 -6.46
CA THR A 86 18.54 -17.90 -5.30
C THR A 86 17.92 -19.16 -4.70
N LYS A 87 16.61 -19.34 -4.86
CA LYS A 87 15.93 -20.57 -4.44
C LYS A 87 16.23 -21.77 -5.32
N ASP A 88 16.33 -21.57 -6.63
CA ASP A 88 16.64 -22.65 -7.57
C ASP A 88 18.05 -23.22 -7.33
N VAL A 89 18.97 -22.36 -6.85
CA VAL A 89 20.37 -22.71 -6.60
C VAL A 89 20.62 -23.19 -5.17
N PHE A 90 20.04 -22.53 -4.16
CA PHE A 90 20.37 -22.75 -2.74
C PHE A 90 19.26 -23.46 -1.94
N GLY A 91 18.11 -23.76 -2.55
CA GLY A 91 17.01 -24.49 -1.91
C GLY A 91 16.59 -23.89 -0.56
N ALA A 92 16.56 -24.71 0.48
CA ALA A 92 16.16 -24.30 1.83
C ALA A 92 17.14 -23.31 2.50
N ALA A 93 18.38 -23.21 2.02
CA ALA A 93 19.37 -22.24 2.55
C ALA A 93 19.19 -20.83 1.98
N ALA A 94 18.36 -20.64 0.94
CA ALA A 94 18.12 -19.33 0.33
C ALA A 94 17.51 -18.33 1.33
N THR A 95 16.49 -18.76 2.09
CA THR A 95 15.77 -17.89 3.03
C THR A 95 16.65 -17.30 4.13
N PRO A 96 17.47 -18.07 4.88
CA PRO A 96 18.38 -17.48 5.88
C PRO A 96 19.50 -16.65 5.24
N MET A 97 19.97 -16.98 4.04
CA MET A 97 20.96 -16.16 3.32
C MET A 97 20.39 -14.78 2.98
N ILE A 98 19.17 -14.73 2.43
CA ILE A 98 18.50 -13.46 2.10
C ILE A 98 18.25 -12.64 3.36
N ALA A 99 17.81 -13.28 4.45
CA ALA A 99 17.64 -12.61 5.74
C ALA A 99 18.95 -11.97 6.23
N ALA A 100 20.09 -12.67 6.10
CA ALA A 100 21.40 -12.12 6.43
C ALA A 100 21.78 -10.94 5.53
N VAL A 101 21.52 -11.02 4.22
CA VAL A 101 21.75 -9.91 3.29
C VAL A 101 20.91 -8.69 3.64
N ILE A 102 19.63 -8.88 3.96
CA ILE A 102 18.72 -7.80 4.39
C ILE A 102 19.22 -7.18 5.71
N PHE A 103 19.69 -7.99 6.65
CA PHE A 103 20.27 -7.50 7.90
C PHE A 103 21.55 -6.68 7.68
N ILE A 104 22.45 -7.14 6.81
CA ILE A 104 23.66 -6.39 6.45
C ILE A 104 23.28 -5.08 5.76
N ALA A 105 22.34 -5.12 4.81
CA ALA A 105 21.83 -3.92 4.15
C ALA A 105 21.21 -2.94 5.16
N TYR A 106 20.46 -3.45 6.15
CA TYR A 106 19.92 -2.64 7.25
C TYR A 106 21.02 -1.90 8.02
N VAL A 107 22.05 -2.61 8.48
CA VAL A 107 23.15 -1.98 9.24
C VAL A 107 23.89 -0.93 8.40
N ILE A 108 24.14 -1.21 7.12
CA ILE A 108 24.79 -0.26 6.19
C ILE A 108 23.91 0.98 5.99
N LEU A 109 22.61 0.81 5.76
CA LEU A 109 21.69 1.92 5.53
C LEU A 109 21.52 2.78 6.79
N VAL A 110 21.48 2.17 7.97
CA VAL A 110 21.45 2.93 9.24
C VAL A 110 22.75 3.70 9.42
N LYS A 111 23.91 3.11 9.11
CA LYS A 111 25.20 3.82 9.16
C LYS A 111 25.25 5.00 8.20
N ILE A 112 24.74 4.85 6.98
CA ILE A 112 24.64 5.96 6.02
C ILE A 112 23.70 7.04 6.56
N SER A 113 22.54 6.64 7.08
CA SER A 113 21.54 7.54 7.63
C SER A 113 22.02 8.30 8.86
N ALA A 114 22.87 7.68 9.69
CA ALA A 114 23.42 8.30 10.90
C ALA A 114 24.26 9.55 10.56
N ASN A 115 24.91 9.57 9.38
CA ASN A 115 25.68 10.72 8.90
C ASN A 115 24.82 11.89 8.37
N TYR A 116 23.53 11.67 8.15
CA TYR A 116 22.59 12.67 7.61
C TYR A 116 21.47 13.00 8.60
N GLN A 117 21.63 12.64 9.88
CA GLN A 117 20.71 13.07 10.93
C GLN A 117 20.88 14.58 11.14
N ASP A 118 20.03 15.33 10.44
CA ASP A 118 19.76 16.72 10.76
C ASP A 118 19.01 16.73 12.10
N HIS A 119 19.52 17.43 13.11
CA HIS A 119 18.91 17.62 14.43
C HIS A 119 17.60 18.44 14.39
N THR A 120 16.93 18.52 13.24
CA THR A 120 15.81 19.44 12.97
C THR A 120 14.43 18.80 13.19
N LEU A 121 14.36 17.53 13.59
CA LEU A 121 13.10 16.80 13.82
C LEU A 121 12.74 16.64 15.31
N GLU A 122 13.12 17.59 16.18
CA GLU A 122 12.82 17.50 17.61
C GLU A 122 11.52 18.22 18.03
N ASP A 123 10.91 19.06 17.19
CA ASP A 123 9.67 19.76 17.54
C ASP A 123 8.52 19.50 16.56
N PRO A 124 7.61 18.56 16.87
CA PRO A 124 6.37 18.33 16.13
C PRO A 124 5.44 19.56 16.05
N ASN A 125 5.67 20.60 16.85
CA ASN A 125 4.88 21.83 16.90
C ASN A 125 5.60 23.06 16.34
N ALA A 126 6.81 22.93 15.78
CA ALA A 126 7.49 24.05 15.15
C ALA A 126 6.80 24.42 13.82
N ASP A 127 6.53 25.71 13.64
CA ASP A 127 5.94 26.23 12.40
C ASP A 127 6.85 25.87 11.21
N ILE A 128 6.28 25.12 10.25
CA ILE A 128 6.95 24.72 9.02
C ILE A 128 7.11 25.96 8.13
N THR A 129 8.17 26.72 8.39
CA THR A 129 8.49 27.99 7.73
C THR A 129 9.22 27.81 6.40
N SER A 130 9.79 26.63 6.15
CA SER A 130 10.47 26.30 4.89
C SER A 130 10.33 24.83 4.54
N VAL A 131 10.42 24.52 3.25
CA VAL A 131 10.43 23.14 2.76
C VAL A 131 11.85 22.59 2.95
N PRO A 132 12.05 21.48 3.68
CA PRO A 132 13.36 20.87 3.85
C PRO A 132 13.90 20.33 2.52
N ASP A 133 15.22 20.29 2.39
CA ASP A 133 15.88 19.84 1.16
C ASP A 133 15.62 18.35 0.90
N PRO A 134 15.15 17.95 -0.31
CA PRO A 134 14.76 16.56 -0.57
C PRO A 134 15.90 15.54 -0.42
N GLY A 135 17.14 15.94 -0.70
CA GLY A 135 18.30 15.03 -0.73
C GLY A 135 18.64 14.45 0.65
N PRO A 136 18.93 15.30 1.65
CA PRO A 136 19.19 14.87 3.02
C PRO A 136 18.01 14.13 3.65
N THR A 137 16.77 14.60 3.42
CA THR A 137 15.56 13.96 3.96
C THR A 137 15.34 12.54 3.46
N ILE A 138 15.62 12.26 2.18
CA ILE A 138 15.54 10.88 1.67
C ILE A 138 16.62 10.01 2.33
N LYS A 139 17.84 10.52 2.45
CA LYS A 139 18.98 9.78 3.00
C LYS A 139 18.84 9.44 4.48
N SER A 140 18.13 10.27 5.25
CA SER A 140 17.83 10.00 6.66
C SER A 140 16.74 8.94 6.87
N GLY A 141 15.97 8.60 5.83
CA GLY A 141 14.87 7.63 5.91
C GLY A 141 15.09 6.33 5.13
N LEU A 142 16.25 6.11 4.51
CA LEU A 142 16.47 5.01 3.54
C LEU A 142 16.20 3.61 4.11
N TYR A 143 16.47 3.38 5.39
CA TYR A 143 16.27 2.07 6.01
C TYR A 143 14.78 1.70 6.16
N PHE A 144 13.85 2.66 6.10
CA PHE A 144 12.40 2.40 6.06
C PHE A 144 11.91 1.81 4.72
N LEU A 145 12.78 1.76 3.72
CA LEU A 145 12.50 1.12 2.45
C LEU A 145 12.61 -0.42 2.55
N LEU A 146 13.38 -0.94 3.51
CA LEU A 146 13.59 -2.38 3.67
C LEU A 146 12.34 -3.19 4.06
N PRO A 147 11.43 -2.72 4.94
CA PRO A 147 10.15 -3.39 5.15
C PRO A 147 9.33 -3.55 3.86
N ILE A 148 9.43 -2.60 2.93
CA ILE A 148 8.79 -2.71 1.61
C ILE A 148 9.48 -3.80 0.78
N VAL A 149 10.82 -3.87 0.82
CA VAL A 149 11.59 -4.97 0.20
C VAL A 149 11.14 -6.33 0.73
N VAL A 150 11.01 -6.48 2.05
CA VAL A 150 10.52 -7.71 2.70
C VAL A 150 9.11 -8.04 2.22
N LEU A 151 8.20 -7.05 2.21
CA LEU A 151 6.82 -7.23 1.75
C LEU A 151 6.74 -7.70 0.29
N VAL A 152 7.48 -7.02 -0.61
CA VAL A 152 7.51 -7.36 -2.04
C VAL A 152 8.15 -8.72 -2.26
N TRP A 153 9.22 -9.05 -1.53
CA TRP A 153 9.87 -10.35 -1.59
C TRP A 153 8.92 -11.48 -1.17
N CYS A 154 8.23 -11.33 -0.04
CA CYS A 154 7.26 -12.32 0.44
C CYS A 154 6.11 -12.54 -0.55
N LEU A 155 5.62 -11.49 -1.21
CA LEU A 155 4.51 -11.59 -2.17
C LEU A 155 4.93 -12.16 -3.53
N THR A 156 6.09 -11.74 -4.04
CA THR A 156 6.47 -12.01 -5.44
C THR A 156 7.34 -13.26 -5.60
N VAL A 157 8.23 -13.52 -4.64
CA VAL A 157 9.20 -14.62 -4.71
C VAL A 157 8.74 -15.79 -3.84
N GLU A 158 8.40 -15.52 -2.58
CA GLU A 158 7.89 -16.57 -1.68
C GLU A 158 6.44 -16.97 -2.00
N ARG A 159 5.71 -16.09 -2.70
CA ARG A 159 4.27 -16.24 -2.99
C ARG A 159 3.45 -16.56 -1.74
N PHE A 160 3.86 -16.00 -0.60
CA PHE A 160 3.11 -16.14 0.64
C PHE A 160 1.75 -15.47 0.51
N SER A 161 0.81 -15.88 1.36
CA SER A 161 -0.45 -15.17 1.46
C SER A 161 -0.17 -13.70 1.82
N PRO A 162 -1.02 -12.78 1.36
CA PRO A 162 -0.77 -11.38 1.63
C PRO A 162 -0.76 -11.02 3.13
N GLY A 163 -1.55 -11.75 3.93
CA GLY A 163 -1.53 -11.64 5.39
C GLY A 163 -0.18 -12.02 6.00
N LEU A 164 0.41 -13.14 5.58
CA LEU A 164 1.74 -13.56 6.05
C LEU A 164 2.84 -12.59 5.62
N SER A 165 2.74 -12.05 4.40
CA SER A 165 3.70 -11.06 3.88
C SER A 165 3.66 -9.75 4.69
N ALA A 166 2.45 -9.27 5.00
CA ALA A 166 2.26 -8.09 5.84
C ALA A 166 2.76 -8.32 7.28
N PHE A 167 2.55 -9.52 7.83
CA PHE A 167 3.07 -9.91 9.14
C PHE A 167 4.60 -9.79 9.20
N TRP A 168 5.33 -10.42 8.28
CA TRP A 168 6.80 -10.38 8.27
C TRP A 168 7.36 -8.97 8.05
N ALA A 169 6.75 -8.18 7.17
CA ALA A 169 7.12 -6.78 6.97
C ALA A 169 6.90 -5.94 8.24
N THR A 170 5.82 -6.19 8.98
CA THR A 170 5.52 -5.51 10.25
C THR A 170 6.49 -5.92 11.35
N VAL A 171 6.78 -7.22 11.49
CA VAL A 171 7.80 -7.71 12.45
C VAL A 171 9.16 -7.06 12.17
N PHE A 172 9.54 -6.96 10.90
CA PHE A 172 10.78 -6.30 10.51
C PHE A 172 10.75 -4.79 10.78
N MET A 173 9.61 -4.12 10.60
CA MET A 173 9.44 -2.71 10.99
C MET A 173 9.59 -2.52 12.50
N ILE A 174 9.01 -3.41 13.32
CA ILE A 174 9.16 -3.40 14.78
C ILE A 174 10.64 -3.57 15.15
N PHE A 175 11.33 -4.50 14.49
CA PHE A 175 12.77 -4.67 14.67
C PHE A 175 13.55 -3.39 14.37
N ILE A 176 13.27 -2.71 13.25
CA ILE A 176 13.89 -1.42 12.90
C ILE A 176 13.60 -0.36 13.97
N LEU A 177 12.37 -0.19 14.43
CA LEU A 177 12.01 0.83 15.43
C LEU A 177 12.78 0.64 16.73
N LEU A 178 12.95 -0.61 17.17
CA LEU A 178 13.69 -0.94 18.39
C LEU A 178 15.21 -0.76 18.25
N THR A 179 15.76 -0.96 17.05
CA THR A 179 17.21 -1.04 16.83
C THR A 179 17.82 0.19 16.16
N GLN A 180 17.04 1.00 15.44
CA GLN A 180 17.53 2.17 14.69
C GLN A 180 18.22 3.19 15.60
N ARG A 181 17.58 3.60 16.70
CA ARG A 181 18.09 4.66 17.59
C ARG A 181 19.32 4.16 18.37
N PRO A 182 19.34 2.93 18.93
CA PRO A 182 20.56 2.37 19.51
C PRO A 182 21.72 2.24 18.52
N LEU A 183 21.48 1.80 17.27
CA LEU A 183 22.54 1.72 16.25
C LEU A 183 23.08 3.10 15.87
N MET A 184 22.20 4.08 15.69
CA MET A 184 22.63 5.45 15.40
C MET A 184 23.43 6.05 16.57
N ALA A 185 22.98 5.84 17.81
CA ALA A 185 23.73 6.26 19.00
C ALA A 185 25.11 5.59 19.09
N PHE A 186 25.21 4.32 18.68
CA PHE A 186 26.48 3.61 18.61
C PHE A 186 27.42 4.18 17.53
N PHE A 187 26.88 4.58 16.37
CA PHE A 187 27.69 5.14 15.27
C PHE A 187 28.07 6.61 15.46
N ASN A 188 27.16 7.44 16.00
CA ASN A 188 27.38 8.87 16.18
C ASN A 188 28.06 9.20 17.53
N GLN A 189 28.15 8.24 18.46
CA GLN A 189 28.76 8.40 19.80
C GLN A 189 28.11 9.49 20.70
N GLU A 190 26.92 9.98 20.35
CA GLU A 190 26.29 11.13 21.01
C GLU A 190 25.33 10.77 22.17
N MET A 191 24.76 9.56 22.19
CA MET A 191 23.70 9.19 23.14
C MET A 191 24.03 7.91 23.92
N SER A 192 23.63 7.87 25.21
CA SER A 192 23.74 6.65 26.00
C SER A 192 22.85 5.54 25.43
N LEU A 193 23.43 4.37 25.15
CA LEU A 193 22.74 3.22 24.53
C LEU A 193 21.44 2.83 25.26
N GLY A 194 21.44 2.95 26.59
CA GLY A 194 20.27 2.65 27.42
C GLY A 194 19.11 3.62 27.19
N GLN A 195 19.40 4.92 27.08
CA GLN A 195 18.37 5.93 26.83
C GLN A 195 17.82 5.81 25.40
N ALA A 196 18.68 5.57 24.42
CA ALA A 196 18.30 5.35 23.02
C ALA A 196 17.31 4.18 22.87
N THR A 197 17.58 3.08 23.57
CA THR A 197 16.74 1.88 23.55
C THR A 197 15.39 2.13 24.22
N LYS A 198 15.38 2.86 25.35
CA LYS A 198 14.15 3.22 26.06
C LYS A 198 13.23 4.08 25.18
N VAL A 199 13.79 5.07 24.48
CA VAL A 199 13.02 5.91 23.55
C VAL A 199 12.43 5.06 22.41
N GLY A 200 13.22 4.15 21.81
CA GLY A 200 12.72 3.26 20.76
C GLY A 200 11.54 2.37 21.21
N VAL A 201 11.54 1.91 22.47
CA VAL A 201 10.41 1.14 23.04
C VAL A 201 9.18 2.03 23.24
N ILE A 202 9.37 3.26 23.72
CA ILE A 202 8.26 4.22 23.90
C ILE A 202 7.63 4.54 22.54
N ASP A 203 8.45 4.85 21.54
CA ASP A 203 8.00 5.11 20.16
C ASP A 203 7.21 3.92 19.60
N LEU A 204 7.67 2.68 19.83
CA LEU A 204 6.98 1.48 19.40
C LEU A 204 5.60 1.35 20.05
N LEU A 205 5.50 1.58 21.37
CA LEU A 205 4.23 1.51 22.08
C LEU A 205 3.27 2.59 21.62
N GLU A 206 3.75 3.82 21.42
CA GLU A 206 2.94 4.92 20.91
C GLU A 206 2.48 4.66 19.46
N SER A 207 3.37 4.12 18.62
CA SER A 207 3.07 3.70 17.26
C SER A 207 2.03 2.57 17.22
N LEU A 208 2.10 1.61 18.14
CA LEU A 208 1.11 0.54 18.29
C LEU A 208 -0.26 1.10 18.72
N VAL A 209 -0.29 2.04 19.66
CA VAL A 209 -1.53 2.71 20.09
C VAL A 209 -2.14 3.52 18.95
N SER A 210 -1.32 4.28 18.21
CA SER A 210 -1.76 5.03 17.03
C SER A 210 -2.28 4.09 15.94
N GLY A 211 -1.57 2.99 15.67
CA GLY A 211 -2.00 1.94 14.75
C GLY A 211 -3.34 1.34 15.14
N ALA A 212 -3.54 1.00 16.43
CA ALA A 212 -4.81 0.49 16.94
C ALA A 212 -5.95 1.50 16.77
N ARG A 213 -5.72 2.78 17.11
CA ARG A 213 -6.73 3.84 16.96
C ARG A 213 -7.13 4.04 15.50
N ASN A 214 -6.16 4.06 14.59
CA ASN A 214 -6.39 4.15 13.15
C ASN A 214 -7.13 2.91 12.59
N MET A 215 -7.00 1.76 13.25
CA MET A 215 -7.69 0.53 12.86
C MET A 215 -9.16 0.48 13.30
N ILE A 216 -9.58 1.24 14.33
CA ILE A 216 -10.97 1.18 14.86
C ILE A 216 -12.00 1.43 13.74
N GLY A 217 -11.82 2.48 12.93
CA GLY A 217 -12.75 2.80 11.85
C GLY A 217 -12.82 1.72 10.77
N ILE A 218 -11.69 1.10 10.43
CA ILE A 218 -11.63 -0.02 9.48
C ILE A 218 -12.27 -1.27 10.09
N GLY A 219 -12.07 -1.53 11.37
CA GLY A 219 -12.67 -2.64 12.11
C GLY A 219 -14.20 -2.58 12.12
N VAL A 220 -14.77 -1.41 12.40
CA VAL A 220 -16.24 -1.22 12.36
C VAL A 220 -16.78 -1.37 10.94
N ALA A 221 -16.10 -0.78 9.95
CA ALA A 221 -16.48 -0.89 8.55
C ALA A 221 -16.45 -2.33 8.02
N THR A 222 -15.40 -3.09 8.37
CA THR A 222 -15.26 -4.50 7.98
C THR A 222 -16.29 -5.39 8.68
N ALA A 223 -16.60 -5.15 9.95
CA ALA A 223 -17.66 -5.85 10.66
C ALA A 223 -19.04 -5.61 10.02
N ALA A 224 -19.37 -4.36 9.70
CA ALA A 224 -20.62 -4.01 9.01
C ALA A 224 -20.68 -4.63 7.61
N ALA A 225 -19.60 -4.52 6.83
CA ALA A 225 -19.51 -5.14 5.52
C ALA A 225 -19.68 -6.67 5.60
N GLY A 226 -19.06 -7.33 6.59
CA GLY A 226 -19.21 -8.76 6.82
C GLY A 226 -20.65 -9.20 7.11
N ILE A 227 -21.40 -8.41 7.88
CA ILE A 227 -22.84 -8.65 8.11
C ILE A 227 -23.62 -8.52 6.79
N VAL A 228 -23.37 -7.47 6.00
CA VAL A 228 -24.02 -7.26 4.70
C VAL A 228 -23.71 -8.42 3.75
N VAL A 229 -22.45 -8.81 3.66
CA VAL A 229 -22.00 -9.96 2.86
C VAL A 229 -22.66 -11.25 3.30
N GLY A 230 -22.70 -11.51 4.61
CA GLY A 230 -23.35 -12.71 5.16
C GLY A 230 -24.84 -12.76 4.82
N VAL A 231 -25.56 -11.65 5.01
CA VAL A 231 -26.99 -11.56 4.66
C VAL A 231 -27.18 -11.76 3.15
N VAL A 232 -26.41 -11.11 2.29
CA VAL A 232 -26.57 -11.25 0.84
C VAL A 232 -26.25 -12.66 0.36
N THR A 233 -25.21 -13.28 0.91
CA THR A 233 -24.84 -14.66 0.59
C THR A 233 -25.95 -15.64 0.99
N LEU A 234 -26.54 -15.48 2.17
CA LEU A 234 -27.60 -16.36 2.67
C LEU A 234 -28.96 -16.12 2.01
N THR A 235 -29.25 -14.89 1.58
CA THR A 235 -30.53 -14.52 0.94
C THR A 235 -30.54 -14.75 -0.57
N GLY A 236 -29.37 -14.94 -1.19
CA GLY A 236 -29.26 -15.09 -2.64
C GLY A 236 -29.46 -13.79 -3.43
N ILE A 237 -29.46 -12.62 -2.76
CA ILE A 237 -29.63 -11.31 -3.40
C ILE A 237 -28.61 -11.09 -4.53
N GLY A 238 -27.39 -11.61 -4.42
CA GLY A 238 -26.38 -11.49 -5.48
C GLY A 238 -26.82 -12.12 -6.82
N LEU A 239 -27.52 -13.25 -6.78
CA LEU A 239 -28.09 -13.89 -7.97
C LEU A 239 -29.25 -13.07 -8.53
N VAL A 240 -30.14 -12.60 -7.64
CA VAL A 240 -31.27 -11.74 -8.04
C VAL A 240 -30.79 -10.44 -8.69
N MET A 241 -29.71 -9.84 -8.17
CA MET A 241 -29.09 -8.65 -8.77
C MET A 241 -28.47 -8.95 -10.14
N THR A 242 -27.92 -10.15 -10.33
CA THR A 242 -27.41 -10.61 -11.63
C THR A 242 -28.54 -10.70 -12.65
N GLU A 243 -29.62 -11.39 -12.30
CA GLU A 243 -30.81 -11.53 -13.15
C GLU A 243 -31.46 -10.19 -13.47
N PHE A 244 -31.54 -9.29 -12.48
CA PHE A 244 -32.09 -7.95 -12.66
C PHE A 244 -31.28 -7.11 -13.66
N VAL A 245 -29.95 -7.12 -13.54
CA VAL A 245 -29.07 -6.40 -14.49
C VAL A 245 -29.16 -7.01 -15.88
N GLU A 246 -29.17 -8.35 -15.99
CA GLU A 246 -29.30 -9.05 -17.28
C GLU A 246 -30.63 -8.72 -17.97
N PHE A 247 -31.73 -8.77 -17.22
CA PHE A 247 -33.07 -8.45 -17.70
C PHE A 247 -33.17 -7.04 -18.25
N ILE A 248 -32.68 -6.03 -17.50
CA ILE A 248 -32.71 -4.63 -17.93
C ILE A 248 -31.79 -4.40 -19.12
N SER A 249 -30.68 -5.10 -19.19
CA SER A 249 -29.69 -4.93 -20.25
C SER A 249 -30.08 -5.63 -21.55
N GLY A 250 -31.09 -6.50 -21.54
CA GLY A 250 -31.52 -7.27 -22.70
C GLY A 250 -30.39 -8.13 -23.29
N GLY A 251 -29.47 -8.62 -22.46
CA GLY A 251 -28.28 -9.37 -22.88
C GLY A 251 -27.15 -8.54 -23.51
N ASN A 252 -27.25 -7.20 -23.56
CA ASN A 252 -26.16 -6.36 -24.07
C ASN A 252 -25.07 -6.12 -23.01
N ILE A 253 -23.85 -6.60 -23.30
CA ILE A 253 -22.68 -6.54 -22.41
C ILE A 253 -22.33 -5.11 -21.97
N LEU A 254 -22.38 -4.15 -22.90
CA LEU A 254 -21.99 -2.77 -22.60
C LEU A 254 -22.98 -2.13 -21.62
N LEU A 255 -24.26 -2.43 -21.77
CA LEU A 255 -25.31 -1.97 -20.85
C LEU A 255 -25.18 -2.66 -19.48
N MET A 256 -24.88 -3.96 -19.45
CA MET A 256 -24.63 -4.66 -18.18
C MET A 256 -23.49 -4.04 -17.40
N LEU A 257 -22.33 -3.83 -18.04
CA LEU A 257 -21.18 -3.20 -17.40
C LEU A 257 -21.48 -1.77 -16.94
N LEU A 258 -22.24 -1.01 -17.73
CA LEU A 258 -22.67 0.34 -17.36
C LEU A 258 -23.59 0.34 -16.12
N PHE A 259 -24.60 -0.53 -16.09
CA PHE A 259 -25.50 -0.64 -14.95
C PHE A 259 -24.79 -1.16 -13.70
N THR A 260 -23.91 -2.16 -13.83
CA THR A 260 -23.06 -2.62 -12.72
C THR A 260 -22.16 -1.51 -12.21
N ALA A 261 -21.60 -0.66 -13.09
CA ALA A 261 -20.80 0.50 -12.69
C ALA A 261 -21.65 1.54 -11.93
N LEU A 262 -22.87 1.83 -12.40
CA LEU A 262 -23.80 2.75 -11.72
C LEU A 262 -24.22 2.23 -10.35
N ILE A 263 -24.57 0.94 -10.23
CA ILE A 263 -24.92 0.31 -8.95
C ILE A 263 -23.72 0.38 -7.99
N SER A 264 -22.51 0.06 -8.48
CA SER A 264 -21.27 0.15 -7.69
C SER A 264 -21.00 1.58 -7.22
N LEU A 265 -21.28 2.58 -8.05
CA LEU A 265 -21.12 3.99 -7.70
C LEU A 265 -22.13 4.42 -6.63
N ILE A 266 -23.42 4.11 -6.81
CA ILE A 266 -24.48 4.46 -5.85
C ILE A 266 -24.21 3.82 -4.48
N LEU A 267 -23.84 2.54 -4.47
CA LEU A 267 -23.52 1.82 -3.25
C LEU A 267 -22.30 2.41 -2.54
N GLY A 268 -21.35 2.94 -3.32
CA GLY A 268 -20.10 3.49 -2.80
C GLY A 268 -20.16 4.91 -2.25
N MET A 269 -21.16 5.71 -2.63
CA MET A 269 -21.26 7.11 -2.21
C MET A 269 -21.49 7.29 -0.69
N GLY A 270 -22.07 6.29 -0.01
CA GLY A 270 -22.41 6.36 1.41
C GLY A 270 -21.38 5.74 2.35
N LEU A 271 -20.28 5.20 1.82
CA LEU A 271 -19.37 4.33 2.58
C LEU A 271 -17.93 4.87 2.58
N PRO A 272 -17.18 4.71 3.70
CA PRO A 272 -15.73 4.90 3.68
C PRO A 272 -15.10 4.07 2.56
N THR A 273 -14.05 4.58 1.91
CA THR A 273 -13.43 3.94 0.73
C THR A 273 -13.14 2.46 0.95
N THR A 274 -12.52 2.09 2.06
CA THR A 274 -12.24 0.68 2.42
C THR A 274 -13.50 -0.17 2.52
N ALA A 275 -14.57 0.34 3.14
CA ALA A 275 -15.83 -0.37 3.31
C ALA A 275 -16.53 -0.57 1.95
N ASN A 276 -16.53 0.48 1.13
CA ASN A 276 -17.06 0.44 -0.23
C ASN A 276 -16.40 -0.69 -1.04
N TYR A 277 -15.07 -0.78 -1.02
CA TYR A 277 -14.37 -1.84 -1.75
C TYR A 277 -14.79 -3.25 -1.31
N ILE A 278 -14.93 -3.49 -0.01
CA ILE A 278 -15.31 -4.81 0.52
C ILE A 278 -16.75 -5.15 0.11
N VAL A 279 -17.67 -4.20 0.26
CA VAL A 279 -19.09 -4.40 -0.05
C VAL A 279 -19.27 -4.58 -1.56
N VAL A 280 -18.71 -3.69 -2.38
CA VAL A 280 -18.81 -3.78 -3.84
C VAL A 280 -18.11 -5.01 -4.38
N SER A 281 -16.91 -5.36 -3.92
CA SER A 281 -16.21 -6.56 -4.41
C SER A 281 -17.01 -7.81 -4.10
N THR A 282 -17.57 -7.92 -2.90
CA THR A 282 -18.27 -9.14 -2.50
C THR A 282 -19.65 -9.25 -3.16
N LEU A 283 -20.33 -8.14 -3.39
CA LEU A 283 -21.66 -8.15 -4.00
C LEU A 283 -21.61 -8.20 -5.53
N MET A 284 -20.69 -7.46 -6.15
CA MET A 284 -20.66 -7.28 -7.60
C MET A 284 -19.68 -8.22 -8.30
N ALA A 285 -18.64 -8.76 -7.64
CA ALA A 285 -17.74 -9.70 -8.31
C ALA A 285 -18.48 -10.98 -8.76
N PRO A 286 -19.34 -11.62 -7.95
CA PRO A 286 -20.10 -12.78 -8.40
C PRO A 286 -21.02 -12.46 -9.59
N VAL A 287 -21.63 -11.27 -9.58
CA VAL A 287 -22.47 -10.77 -10.68
C VAL A 287 -21.65 -10.70 -11.96
N ILE A 288 -20.51 -10.00 -11.94
CA ILE A 288 -19.65 -9.81 -13.12
C ILE A 288 -19.09 -11.16 -13.62
N VAL A 289 -18.66 -12.03 -12.72
CA VAL A 289 -18.12 -13.34 -13.08
C VAL A 289 -19.18 -14.23 -13.72
N THR A 290 -20.39 -14.27 -13.15
CA THR A 290 -21.51 -15.07 -13.68
C THR A 290 -21.95 -14.55 -15.05
N LEU A 291 -22.07 -13.21 -15.19
CA LEU A 291 -22.34 -12.58 -16.48
C LEU A 291 -21.22 -12.92 -17.50
N GLY A 292 -19.95 -12.79 -17.13
CA GLY A 292 -18.82 -13.12 -18.00
C GLY A 292 -18.80 -14.59 -18.46
N ALA A 293 -19.11 -15.53 -17.56
CA ALA A 293 -19.15 -16.95 -17.85
C ALA A 293 -20.29 -17.34 -18.81
N ASN A 294 -21.47 -16.74 -18.65
CA ASN A 294 -22.65 -17.04 -19.49
C ASN A 294 -22.50 -16.54 -20.94
N MET A 295 -21.57 -15.63 -21.20
CA MET A 295 -21.47 -14.91 -22.47
C MET A 295 -20.18 -15.18 -23.26
N ALA A 296 -19.46 -16.26 -22.94
CA ALA A 296 -18.21 -16.66 -23.61
C ALA A 296 -17.14 -15.55 -23.66
N LEU A 297 -17.03 -14.75 -22.60
CA LEU A 297 -15.85 -13.91 -22.35
C LEU A 297 -14.70 -14.81 -21.85
N SER A 298 -14.15 -15.63 -22.75
CA SER A 298 -12.86 -16.31 -22.55
C SER A 298 -11.72 -15.30 -22.71
N PHE A 299 -11.66 -14.32 -21.83
CA PHE A 299 -10.47 -13.49 -21.61
C PHE A 299 -10.45 -13.04 -20.16
N LEU A 300 -10.03 -13.98 -19.31
CA LEU A 300 -9.17 -13.86 -18.14
C LEU A 300 -8.75 -15.28 -17.73
#